data_AF-A0A0U1KN14-F1
#
_entry.id   AF-A0A0U1KN14-F1
#
_cell.length_a   1.000
_cell.length_b   1.000
_cell.length_c   1.000
_cell.angle_alpha   90.00
_cell.angle_beta   90.00
_cell.angle_gamma   90.00
#
_symmetry.space_group_name_H-M   'P 1'
#
loop_
_entity.id
_entity.type
_entity.pdbx_description
1 polymer ?
#
loop_
_entity_poly.entity_id
_entity_poly.type
_entity_poly.pdbx_seq_one_letter_code
_entity_poly.pdbx_strand_id
1 'polypeptide(L)'
;MMIIQIVSIGIVASLLVLLIKEQKPTFALFIIIFTSIIIFFIVMDYVSAVFELIRSISSRANINDTYLNTILQIIGISYVAEFGAHITRDAGLSSVAAKIELAGKLFIIVLAVPIISAVIETIIGFLPQ
;
A
#
# COMPACT_ATOMS: atom_id res chain seq x y z
N MET A 1 -6.83 16.77 -14.53
CA MET A 1 -7.22 16.14 -13.26
C MET A 1 -6.84 14.67 -13.32
N MET A 2 -5.95 14.18 -12.46
CA MET A 2 -5.45 12.80 -12.58
C MET A 2 -6.53 11.73 -12.44
N ILE A 3 -7.58 11.99 -11.66
CA ILE A 3 -8.71 11.07 -11.56
C ILE A 3 -9.33 10.77 -12.93
N ILE A 4 -9.35 11.76 -13.83
CA ILE A 4 -9.81 11.57 -15.22
C ILE A 4 -8.84 10.63 -15.95
N GLN A 5 -7.53 10.80 -15.80
CA GLN A 5 -6.53 9.91 -16.42
C GLN A 5 -6.67 8.46 -15.93
N ILE A 6 -6.79 8.25 -14.62
CA ILE A 6 -6.97 6.91 -14.02
C ILE A 6 -8.25 6.27 -14.55
N VAL A 7 -9.37 6.99 -14.54
CA VAL A 7 -10.66 6.49 -15.04
C VAL A 7 -10.58 6.19 -16.55
N SER A 8 -9.99 7.08 -17.36
CA SER A 8 -9.82 6.87 -18.79
C SER A 8 -8.97 5.63 -19.10
N ILE A 9 -7.85 5.45 -18.39
CA ILE A 9 -7.00 4.26 -18.52
C ILE A 9 -7.79 3.00 -18.17
N GLY A 10 -8.55 3.01 -17.08
CA GLY A 10 -9.38 1.88 -16.66
C GLY A 10 -10.47 1.52 -17.69
N ILE A 11 -11.14 2.52 -18.27
CA ILE A 11 -12.15 2.30 -19.32
C ILE A 11 -11.51 1.71 -20.57
N VAL A 12 -10.41 2.27 -21.06
CA VAL A 12 -9.71 1.78 -22.26
C VAL A 12 -9.22 0.35 -22.05
N ALA A 13 -8.59 0.07 -20.90
CA ALA A 13 -8.14 -1.27 -20.56
C ALA A 13 -9.30 -2.27 -20.51
N SER A 14 -10.44 -1.88 -19.93
CA SER A 14 -11.63 -2.73 -19.85
C SER A 14 -12.16 -3.09 -21.23
N LEU A 15 -12.21 -2.13 -22.16
CA LEU A 15 -12.62 -2.39 -23.55
C LEU A 15 -11.65 -3.35 -24.26
N LEU A 16 -10.34 -3.13 -24.11
CA LEU A 16 -9.32 -4.01 -24.70
C LEU A 16 -9.40 -5.43 -24.15
N VAL A 17 -9.59 -5.58 -22.84
CA VAL A 17 -9.77 -6.87 -22.18
C VAL A 17 -11.01 -7.57 -22.73
N LEU A 18 -12.15 -6.89 -22.86
CA LEU A 18 -13.38 -7.48 -23.41
C LEU A 18 -13.20 -7.99 -24.84
N LEU A 19 -12.46 -7.28 -25.69
CA LEU A 19 -12.21 -7.67 -27.08
C LEU A 19 -11.31 -8.90 -27.21
N ILE A 20 -10.33 -9.06 -26.30
CA ILE A 20 -9.25 -10.06 -26.43
C ILE A 20 -9.53 -11.31 -25.58
N LYS A 21 -10.28 -11.20 -24.48
CA LYS A 21 -10.45 -12.26 -23.48
C LYS A 21 -11.02 -13.55 -24.06
N GLU A 22 -11.93 -13.47 -25.03
CA GLU A 22 -12.53 -14.66 -25.66
C GLU A 22 -11.54 -15.43 -26.55
N GLN A 23 -10.59 -14.74 -27.18
CA GLN A 23 -9.64 -15.34 -28.13
C GLN A 23 -8.31 -15.72 -27.47
N LYS A 24 -7.80 -14.86 -26.57
CA LYS A 24 -6.47 -14.96 -25.96
C LYS A 24 -6.53 -14.51 -24.48
N PRO A 25 -7.07 -15.35 -23.58
CA PRO A 25 -7.26 -14.98 -22.17
C PRO A 25 -5.96 -14.61 -21.43
N THR A 26 -4.83 -15.21 -21.82
CA THR A 26 -3.51 -14.87 -21.24
C THR A 26 -3.09 -13.43 -21.55
N PHE A 27 -3.38 -12.92 -22.75
CA PHE A 27 -3.09 -11.54 -23.11
C PHE A 27 -4.01 -10.56 -22.38
N ALA A 28 -5.27 -10.92 -22.21
CA ALA A 28 -6.20 -10.13 -21.40
C ALA A 28 -5.71 -9.98 -19.95
N LEU A 29 -5.16 -11.05 -19.36
CA LEU A 29 -4.56 -11.02 -18.02
C LEU A 29 -3.34 -10.08 -17.97
N PHE A 30 -2.47 -10.08 -18.98
CA PHE A 30 -1.37 -9.12 -19.03
C PHE A 30 -1.86 -7.67 -19.06
N ILE A 31 -2.91 -7.37 -19.84
CA ILE A 31 -3.49 -6.02 -19.89
C ILE A 31 -4.01 -5.60 -18.50
N ILE A 32 -4.71 -6.49 -17.78
CA ILE A 32 -5.21 -6.20 -16.43
C ILE A 32 -4.04 -5.87 -15.49
N ILE A 33 -3.04 -6.74 -15.42
CA ILE A 33 -1.88 -6.54 -14.54
C ILE A 33 -1.14 -5.24 -14.87
N PHE A 34 -0.87 -4.99 -16.15
CA PHE A 34 -0.15 -3.79 -16.58
C PHE A 34 -0.93 -2.52 -16.24
N THR A 35 -2.25 -2.55 -16.45
CA THR A 35 -3.14 -1.43 -16.12
C THR A 35 -3.14 -1.16 -14.61
N SER A 36 -3.27 -2.20 -13.78
CA SER A 36 -3.22 -2.07 -12.33
C SER A 36 -1.90 -1.47 -11.85
N ILE A 37 -0.76 -1.88 -12.43
CA ILE A 37 0.57 -1.32 -12.14
C ILE A 37 0.65 0.16 -12.51
N ILE A 38 0.21 0.54 -13.71
CA ILE A 38 0.24 1.95 -14.15
C ILE A 38 -0.60 2.83 -13.22
N ILE A 39 -1.83 2.40 -12.89
CA ILE A 39 -2.72 3.16 -12.01
C ILE A 39 -2.08 3.34 -10.62
N PHE A 40 -1.44 2.30 -10.08
CA PHE A 40 -0.78 2.37 -8.79
C PHE A 40 0.38 3.38 -8.76
N PHE A 41 1.22 3.40 -9.79
CA PHE A 41 2.30 4.38 -9.89
C PHE A 41 1.78 5.82 -9.99
N ILE A 42 0.70 6.07 -10.73
CA ILE A 42 0.08 7.41 -10.82
C ILE A 42 -0.39 7.90 -9.43
N VAL A 43 -0.91 6.99 -8.59
CA VAL A 43 -1.39 7.36 -7.25
C VAL A 43 -0.24 7.51 -6.24
N MET A 44 0.88 6.82 -6.45
CA MET A 44 2.01 6.81 -5.51
C MET A 44 2.62 8.19 -5.25
N ASP A 45 2.64 9.07 -6.26
CA ASP A 45 3.17 10.44 -6.12
C ASP A 45 2.42 11.24 -5.04
N TYR A 46 1.12 10.99 -4.86
CA TYR A 46 0.28 11.69 -3.88
C TYR A 46 0.52 11.16 -2.47
N VAL A 47 0.70 9.85 -2.36
CA VAL A 47 1.07 9.21 -1.10
C VAL A 47 2.41 9.76 -0.62
N SER A 48 3.37 9.93 -1.53
CA SER A 48 4.66 10.56 -1.24
C SER A 48 4.52 11.99 -0.70
N ALA A 49 3.71 12.82 -1.37
CA ALA A 49 3.47 14.20 -0.92
C ALA A 49 2.83 14.26 0.48
N VAL A 50 1.92 13.33 0.79
CA VAL A 50 1.33 13.21 2.14
C VAL A 50 2.41 12.82 3.16
N PHE A 51 3.29 11.89 2.83
CA PHE A 51 4.40 11.49 3.71
C PHE A 51 5.39 12.64 3.95
N GLU A 52 5.69 13.45 2.94
CA GLU A 52 6.51 14.66 3.09
C GLU A 52 5.85 15.69 4.00
N LEU A 53 4.54 15.92 3.84
CA LEU A 53 3.78 16.81 4.70
C LEU A 53 3.84 16.34 6.17
N ILE A 54 3.59 15.05 6.41
CA ILE A 54 3.65 14.45 7.75
C ILE A 54 5.04 14.61 8.36
N ARG A 55 6.12 14.36 7.60
CA ARG A 55 7.51 14.57 8.04
C ARG A 55 7.78 16.03 8.39
N SER A 56 7.26 16.97 7.59
CA SER A 56 7.45 18.41 7.84
C SER A 56 6.78 18.88 9.13
N ILE A 57 5.62 18.33 9.47
CA ILE A 57 4.89 18.62 10.72
C ILE A 57 5.63 18.01 11.90
N SER A 58 6.07 16.76 11.76
CA SER A 58 6.80 16.03 12.80
C SER A 58 8.11 16.73 13.20
N SER A 59 8.86 17.22 12.21
CA SER A 59 10.10 17.97 12.43
C SER A 59 9.86 19.25 13.26
N ARG A 60 8.73 19.93 13.06
CA ARG A 60 8.36 21.13 13.84
C ARG A 60 7.88 20.80 15.25
N ALA A 61 7.31 19.61 15.44
CA ALA A 61 6.77 19.13 16.72
C ALA A 61 7.81 18.43 17.61
N ASN A 62 9.08 18.33 17.16
CA ASN A 62 10.18 17.66 17.87
C ASN A 62 9.87 16.20 18.23
N ILE A 63 9.09 15.53 17.37
CA ILE A 63 8.77 14.10 17.50
C ILE A 63 10.02 13.31 17.11
N ASN A 64 10.29 12.20 17.82
CA ASN A 64 11.38 11.30 17.46
C ASN A 64 11.11 10.68 16.06
N ASP A 65 11.96 11.05 15.10
CA ASP A 65 11.90 10.61 13.69
C ASP A 65 11.86 9.08 13.54
N THR A 66 12.38 8.34 14.52
CA THR A 66 12.35 6.87 14.53
C THR A 66 10.91 6.35 14.55
N TYR A 67 10.04 6.86 15.42
CA TYR A 67 8.66 6.39 15.51
C TYR A 67 7.83 6.80 14.30
N LEU A 68 8.04 8.03 13.81
CA LEU A 68 7.36 8.49 12.61
C LEU A 68 7.73 7.63 11.40
N ASN A 69 9.01 7.33 11.21
CA ASN A 69 9.45 6.48 10.12
C ASN A 69 8.85 5.07 10.22
N THR A 70 8.76 4.49 11.42
CA THR A 70 8.10 3.20 11.62
C THR A 70 6.62 3.24 11.23
N ILE A 71 5.89 4.31 11.61
CA ILE A 71 4.47 4.48 11.22
C ILE A 71 4.34 4.59 9.70
N LEU A 72 5.16 5.41 9.05
CA LEU A 72 5.17 5.54 7.60
C LEU A 72 5.51 4.23 6.89
N GLN A 73 6.45 3.45 7.44
CA GLN A 73 6.78 2.10 6.95
C GLN A 73 5.59 1.15 7.07
N ILE A 74 4.87 1.15 8.18
CA ILE A 74 3.67 0.33 8.37
C ILE A 74 2.61 0.66 7.31
N ILE A 75 2.35 1.95 7.08
CA ILE A 75 1.40 2.42 6.05
C ILE A 75 1.87 2.00 4.65
N GLY A 76 3.16 2.16 4.35
CA GLY A 76 3.72 1.72 3.06
C GLY A 76 3.57 0.23 2.83
N ILE A 77 3.88 -0.58 3.84
CA ILE A 77 3.74 -2.05 3.78
C ILE A 77 2.29 -2.46 3.56
N SER A 78 1.32 -1.82 4.22
CA SER A 78 -0.08 -2.16 4.03
C SER A 78 -0.53 -1.94 2.58
N TYR A 79 -0.20 -0.78 2.00
CA TYR A 79 -0.57 -0.48 0.61
C TYR A 79 0.12 -1.39 -0.40
N VAL A 80 1.43 -1.65 -0.23
CA VAL A 80 2.18 -2.50 -1.16
C VAL A 80 1.72 -3.97 -1.06
N ALA A 81 1.49 -4.48 0.14
CA ALA A 81 1.02 -5.85 0.33
C ALA A 81 -0.38 -6.05 -0.22
N GLU A 82 -1.31 -5.12 0.05
CA GLU A 82 -2.68 -5.17 -0.46
C GLU A 82 -2.69 -5.08 -1.99
N PHE A 83 -1.92 -4.15 -2.56
CA PHE A 83 -1.78 -4.01 -4.02
C PHE A 83 -1.21 -5.28 -4.68
N GLY A 84 -0.12 -5.83 -4.15
CA GLY A 84 0.48 -7.06 -4.66
C GLY A 84 -0.47 -8.25 -4.57
N ALA A 85 -1.26 -8.35 -3.50
CA ALA A 85 -2.29 -9.37 -3.35
C ALA A 85 -3.43 -9.19 -4.38
N HIS A 86 -3.88 -7.97 -4.63
CA HIS A 86 -4.89 -7.70 -5.66
C HIS A 86 -4.42 -8.10 -7.05
N ILE A 87 -3.21 -7.72 -7.47
CA ILE A 87 -2.65 -8.14 -8.77
C ILE A 87 -2.56 -9.68 -8.85
N THR A 88 -2.09 -10.31 -7.78
CA THR A 88 -1.93 -11.77 -7.73
C THR A 88 -3.30 -12.48 -7.83
N ARG A 89 -4.34 -11.87 -7.25
CA ARG A 89 -5.72 -12.35 -7.34
C ARG A 89 -6.29 -12.15 -8.74
N ASP A 90 -5.99 -11.03 -9.39
CA ASP A 90 -6.36 -10.76 -10.78
C ASP A 90 -5.70 -11.77 -11.75
N ALA A 91 -4.54 -12.30 -11.39
CA ALA A 91 -3.87 -13.38 -12.11
C ALA A 91 -4.51 -14.78 -11.90
N GLY A 92 -5.56 -14.88 -11.07
CA GLY A 92 -6.21 -16.14 -10.70
C GLY A 92 -5.53 -16.90 -9.56
N LEU A 93 -4.52 -16.32 -8.90
CA LEU A 93 -3.70 -16.98 -7.88
C LEU A 93 -4.14 -16.61 -6.44
N SER A 94 -5.43 -16.81 -6.12
CA SER A 94 -6.01 -16.39 -4.82
C SER A 94 -5.30 -16.94 -3.59
N SER A 95 -4.79 -18.19 -3.64
CA SER A 95 -4.02 -18.78 -2.53
C SER A 95 -2.69 -18.06 -2.29
N VAL A 96 -2.03 -17.59 -3.36
CA VAL A 96 -0.78 -16.83 -3.26
C VAL A 96 -1.08 -15.41 -2.77
N ALA A 97 -2.14 -14.78 -3.28
CA ALA A 97 -2.60 -13.47 -2.80
C ALA A 97 -2.84 -13.45 -1.28
N ALA A 98 -3.52 -14.48 -0.75
CA ALA A 98 -3.76 -14.60 0.70
C ALA A 98 -2.46 -14.71 1.51
N LYS A 99 -1.42 -15.35 0.96
CA LYS A 99 -0.10 -15.44 1.61
C LYS A 99 0.62 -14.08 1.60
N ILE A 100 0.47 -13.28 0.55
CA ILE A 100 1.01 -11.91 0.48
C ILE A 100 0.34 -11.03 1.54
N GLU A 101 -0.99 -11.07 1.65
CA GLU A 101 -1.72 -10.31 2.69
C GLU A 101 -1.30 -10.73 4.10
N LEU A 102 -1.16 -12.04 4.33
CA LEU A 102 -0.69 -12.55 5.61
C LEU A 102 0.72 -12.05 5.94
N ALA A 103 1.65 -12.10 4.97
CA ALA A 103 3.00 -11.60 5.15
C ALA A 103 3.00 -10.11 5.53
N GLY A 104 2.23 -9.29 4.81
CA GLY A 104 2.07 -7.86 5.13
C GLY A 104 1.60 -7.62 6.57
N LYS A 105 0.57 -8.36 7.01
CA LYS A 105 0.06 -8.28 8.38
C LYS A 105 1.12 -8.68 9.42
N LEU A 106 1.89 -9.73 9.16
CA LEU A 106 2.96 -10.17 10.07
C LEU A 106 4.08 -9.13 10.18
N PHE A 107 4.50 -8.52 9.07
CA PHE A 107 5.48 -7.43 9.09
C PHE A 107 4.99 -6.23 9.90
N ILE A 108 3.72 -5.84 9.72
CA ILE A 108 3.11 -4.75 10.49
C ILE A 108 3.15 -5.05 11.99
N ILE A 109 2.80 -6.28 12.40
CA ILE A 109 2.83 -6.68 13.82
C ILE A 109 4.24 -6.56 14.39
N VAL A 110 5.25 -7.05 13.67
CA VAL A 110 6.65 -6.97 14.12
C VAL A 110 7.09 -5.51 14.28
N LEU A 111 6.76 -4.64 13.33
CA LEU A 111 7.09 -3.22 13.38
C LEU A 111 6.28 -2.43 14.42
N ALA A 112 5.13 -2.94 14.86
CA ALA A 112 4.34 -2.30 15.90
C ALA A 112 4.94 -2.49 17.31
N VAL A 113 5.75 -3.53 17.53
CA VAL A 113 6.32 -3.86 18.85
C VAL A 113 7.06 -2.68 19.50
N PRO A 114 8.00 -1.98 18.83
CA PRO A 114 8.74 -0.88 19.45
C PRO A 114 7.84 0.30 19.84
N ILE A 115 6.77 0.55 19.09
CA ILE A 115 5.81 1.61 19.39
C ILE A 115 5.02 1.25 20.65
N ILE A 116 4.52 0.01 20.73
CA ILE A 116 3.80 -0.48 21.91
C ILE A 116 4.70 -0.42 23.15
N SER A 117 5.96 -0.84 23.04
CA SER A 117 6.94 -0.75 24.13
C SER A 117 7.13 0.68 24.61
N ALA A 118 7.33 1.64 23.69
CA ALA A 118 7.49 3.05 24.05
C ALA A 118 6.26 3.63 24.77
N VAL A 119 5.06 3.25 24.34
CA VAL A 119 3.81 3.66 25.01
C VAL A 119 3.72 3.06 26.41
N ILE A 120 4.05 1.78 26.59
CA ILE A 120 4.03 1.12 27.91
C ILE A 120 5.05 1.78 28.85
N GLU A 121 6.28 2.02 28.40
CA GLU A 121 7.31 2.71 29.18
C GLU A 121 6.86 4.11 29.58
N THR A 122 6.22 4.83 28.67
CA THR A 122 5.66 6.16 28.94
C THR A 122 4.58 6.09 30.02
N ILE A 123 3.64 5.15 29.93
CA ILE A 123 2.57 4.96 30.94
C ILE A 123 3.18 4.61 32.31
N ILE A 124 4.15 3.70 32.35
CA ILE A 124 4.83 3.31 33.60
C ILE A 124 5.55 4.51 34.21
N GLY A 125 6.19 5.35 33.40
CA GLY A 125 6.85 6.57 33.86
C GLY A 125 5.91 7.61 34.50
N PHE A 126 4.61 7.56 34.21
CA PHE A 126 3.60 8.43 34.83
C PHE A 126 2.99 7.87 36.13
N LEU A 127 3.27 6.60 36.49
CA LEU A 127 2.80 6.04 37.75
C LEU A 127 3.61 6.64 38.92
N PRO A 128 2.94 7.11 39.99
CA PRO A 128 3.65 7.48 41.22
C PRO A 128 4.33 6.24 41.81
N GLN A 129 5.55 6.41 42.34
CA GLN A 129 6.29 5.34 43.03
C GLN A 129 5.64 4.96 44.36
#